data_AF-A0AAN9J611-F1
#
_entry.id   AF-A0AAN9J611-F1
#
_cell.length_a   1.000
_cell.length_b   1.000
_cell.length_c   1.000
_cell.angle_alpha   90.00
_cell.angle_beta   90.00
_cell.angle_gamma   90.00
#
_symmetry.space_group_name_H-M   'P 1'
#
loop_
_entity.id
_entity.type
_entity.pdbx_description
1 polymer ?
#
loop_
_entity_poly.entity_id
_entity_poly.type
_entity_poly.pdbx_seq_one_letter_code
_entity_poly.pdbx_strand_id
1 'polypeptide(L)'
;MLTESDDYISVPTTIPPQQPPNFNLQTQETNTSHVSVGLSLKNFLTTINPSLESQSSLRMANIRSWAQIWPSFVRLLCILNLLLDYKTIALADSSGSSGLAAGNTCKNTNYQSFLPPPYQNISHMICTPVWHTYELRYIQNDGTTTIILSAPYTIGWVGIGFSKDGMMVGSSAMVGWISKHGHAKVKQFYLRGRKSSEVIIDKGELPLNNVPAAVATNGAEIHLAFQLQMTTPFQKQPILLAFGSKYPQNHHLSKHEDKTAFVFDFSAGSTGPVSNELIEMRKNHGIVGIIGWGLILPVGAIVARYFRHKDPLWFYLHAVIQFVGFTFGLGTVLLGLQLYSKMHAHVPAHRGIGIFALVLSILQILAFFLRPNKDSKIRKMWNLYHSWFGRLALLFAAINIVLGMQATGAGSDWKIGYGFLVGVIVVAAIVLEVLAYLKRSEMRSLPPNFPKDPVAEATFPRGM
;
A
#
# COMPACT_ATOMS: atom_id res chain seq x y z
N MET A 1 17.12 48.52 -48.36
CA MET A 1 17.97 49.46 -47.62
C MET A 1 19.08 48.63 -46.99
N LEU A 2 20.26 48.60 -47.63
CA LEU A 2 21.60 48.18 -47.17
C LEU A 2 21.72 46.75 -46.56
N THR A 3 22.22 45.74 -47.30
CA THR A 3 23.66 45.28 -47.45
C THR A 3 24.20 44.64 -46.16
N GLU A 4 24.95 43.56 -46.10
CA GLU A 4 25.66 42.69 -47.07
C GLU A 4 26.09 41.41 -46.34
N SER A 5 26.53 40.43 -47.12
CA SER A 5 27.00 39.09 -46.76
C SER A 5 28.52 39.01 -46.50
N ASP A 6 28.93 37.83 -46.02
CA ASP A 6 30.22 37.14 -46.23
C ASP A 6 31.32 37.19 -45.14
N ASP A 7 31.36 36.10 -44.36
CA ASP A 7 32.37 35.02 -44.38
C ASP A 7 33.90 35.23 -44.21
N TYR A 8 34.43 34.35 -43.32
CA TYR A 8 35.76 33.74 -43.22
C TYR A 8 36.99 34.53 -42.72
N ILE A 9 37.63 34.04 -41.63
CA ILE A 9 38.91 33.28 -41.61
C ILE A 9 39.39 33.08 -40.14
N SER A 10 39.80 31.85 -39.84
CA SER A 10 40.36 31.30 -38.61
C SER A 10 41.89 31.48 -38.44
N VAL A 11 42.39 31.71 -37.22
CA VAL A 11 43.73 31.28 -36.73
C VAL A 11 43.66 30.99 -35.21
N PRO A 12 44.38 29.99 -34.67
CA PRO A 12 44.13 29.40 -33.34
C PRO A 12 45.12 29.89 -32.26
N THR A 13 44.68 29.90 -31.00
CA THR A 13 45.61 29.94 -29.85
C THR A 13 45.11 29.08 -28.71
N THR A 14 45.84 27.99 -28.48
CA THR A 14 45.76 27.04 -27.36
C THR A 14 46.14 27.69 -26.04
N ILE A 15 45.27 27.62 -25.03
CA ILE A 15 45.58 27.82 -23.60
C ILE A 15 44.80 26.73 -22.80
N PRO A 16 45.45 26.02 -21.84
CA PRO A 16 44.98 24.74 -21.32
C PRO A 16 43.85 24.84 -20.29
N PRO A 17 43.13 23.73 -20.01
CA PRO A 17 41.97 23.73 -19.14
C PRO A 17 42.36 23.93 -17.66
N GLN A 18 41.71 24.90 -17.01
CA GLN A 18 41.75 25.07 -15.57
C GLN A 18 41.11 23.85 -14.89
N GLN A 19 41.96 23.12 -14.16
CA GLN A 19 41.60 22.00 -13.32
C GLN A 19 40.80 22.49 -12.09
N PRO A 20 39.65 21.87 -11.75
CA PRO A 20 38.95 22.17 -10.51
C PRO A 20 39.78 21.72 -9.30
N PRO A 21 39.69 22.39 -8.15
CA PRO A 21 40.54 22.09 -7.00
C PRO A 21 40.30 20.66 -6.49
N ASN A 22 41.41 19.92 -6.37
CA ASN A 22 41.51 18.62 -5.72
C ASN A 22 41.07 18.72 -4.26
N PHE A 23 39.89 18.20 -3.92
CA PHE A 23 39.57 17.83 -2.55
C PHE A 23 40.18 16.46 -2.27
N ASN A 24 41.38 16.46 -1.67
CA ASN A 24 41.95 15.27 -1.06
C ASN A 24 41.06 14.83 0.11
N LEU A 25 40.35 13.72 -0.06
CA LEU A 25 39.79 12.93 1.04
C LEU A 25 40.96 12.24 1.76
N GLN A 26 41.62 12.96 2.66
CA GLN A 26 42.31 12.32 3.76
C GLN A 26 41.26 11.90 4.79
N THR A 27 41.11 10.59 4.94
CA THR A 27 40.45 9.94 6.08
C THR A 27 41.09 10.42 7.38
N GLN A 28 40.42 11.35 8.05
CA GLN A 28 40.65 11.67 9.46
C GLN A 28 39.52 11.03 10.25
N GLU A 29 39.83 9.94 10.98
CA GLU A 29 38.98 9.40 12.02
C GLU A 29 38.76 10.45 13.11
N THR A 30 37.65 11.18 13.05
CA THR A 30 37.18 11.98 14.18
C THR A 30 36.18 11.18 14.98
N ASN A 31 36.73 10.52 16.00
CA ASN A 31 36.01 9.98 17.14
C ASN A 31 35.29 11.15 17.86
N THR A 32 34.03 11.43 17.51
CA THR A 32 33.21 12.43 18.20
C THR A 32 32.11 11.75 19.00
N SER A 33 32.15 12.06 20.29
CA SER A 33 31.52 11.38 21.39
C SER A 33 30.01 11.65 21.49
N HIS A 34 29.30 10.62 21.94
CA HIS A 34 27.87 10.54 22.26
C HIS A 34 27.37 11.50 23.37
N VAL A 35 28.01 12.66 23.58
CA VAL A 35 27.77 13.53 24.74
C VAL A 35 26.95 14.79 24.39
N SER A 36 26.90 15.21 23.12
CA SER A 36 26.36 16.54 22.77
C SER A 36 24.82 16.65 22.75
N VAL A 37 24.10 15.58 22.37
CA VAL A 37 22.61 15.62 22.34
C VAL A 37 22.02 15.62 23.76
N GLY A 38 22.70 15.00 24.73
CA GLY A 38 22.28 14.97 26.13
C GLY A 38 22.47 16.29 26.87
N LEU A 39 23.46 17.10 26.48
CA LEU A 39 23.72 18.41 27.10
C LEU A 39 22.68 19.46 26.71
N SER A 40 22.20 19.43 25.47
CA SER A 40 21.22 20.41 24.95
C SER A 40 19.86 20.30 25.66
N LEU A 41 19.39 19.08 25.92
CA LEU A 41 18.13 18.84 26.64
C LEU A 41 18.24 19.17 28.15
N LYS A 42 19.41 18.93 28.74
CA LYS A 42 19.68 19.23 30.15
C LYS A 42 19.68 20.74 30.41
N ASN A 43 20.29 21.51 29.50
CA ASN A 43 20.33 22.97 29.57
C ASN A 43 18.95 23.62 29.32
N PHE A 44 18.12 23.03 28.45
CA PHE A 44 16.75 23.50 28.24
C PHE A 44 15.82 23.23 29.44
N LEU A 45 16.03 22.11 30.15
CA LEU A 45 15.23 21.73 31.32
C LEU A 45 15.62 22.49 32.59
N THR A 46 16.88 22.90 32.75
CA THR A 46 17.33 23.70 33.91
C THR A 46 16.89 25.16 33.84
N THR A 47 16.68 25.73 32.65
CA THR A 47 16.14 27.09 32.49
C THR A 47 14.67 27.21 32.91
N ILE A 48 13.91 26.10 32.94
CA ILE A 48 12.47 26.11 33.19
C ILE A 48 12.14 25.85 34.67
N ASN A 49 12.99 25.16 35.44
CA ASN A 49 12.74 24.94 36.87
C ASN A 49 14.02 24.53 37.66
N PRO A 50 14.60 25.40 38.52
CA PRO A 50 15.82 25.12 39.27
C PRO A 50 15.66 24.11 40.42
N SER A 51 14.45 23.63 40.73
CA SER A 51 14.21 22.68 41.85
C SER A 51 14.47 21.20 41.53
N LEU A 52 15.14 20.88 40.42
CA LEU A 52 15.30 19.50 39.90
C LEU A 52 16.54 18.76 40.41
N GLU A 53 17.42 19.42 41.16
CA GLU A 53 18.75 18.86 41.49
C GLU A 53 18.70 17.78 42.58
N SER A 54 17.82 17.92 43.58
CA SER A 54 17.73 16.94 44.69
C SER A 54 16.97 15.65 44.36
N GLN A 55 16.21 15.62 43.26
CA GLN A 55 15.50 14.42 42.79
C GLN A 55 16.30 13.57 41.77
N SER A 56 17.56 13.93 41.51
CA SER A 56 18.37 13.32 40.44
C SER A 56 19.05 11.99 40.83
N SER A 57 19.29 11.74 42.12
CA SER A 57 20.03 10.55 42.58
C SER A 57 19.21 9.26 42.48
N LEU A 58 17.89 9.31 42.73
CA LEU A 58 16.96 8.19 42.53
C LEU A 58 16.53 8.01 41.06
N ARG A 59 16.77 9.01 40.19
CA ARG A 59 16.39 9.02 38.76
C ARG A 59 17.27 8.15 37.86
N MET A 60 18.53 7.87 38.22
CA MET A 60 19.44 7.18 37.31
C MET A 60 19.32 5.65 37.30
N ALA A 61 18.83 5.02 38.37
CA ALA A 61 18.79 3.56 38.44
C ALA A 61 17.75 2.93 37.50
N ASN A 62 16.58 3.56 37.33
CA ASN A 62 15.49 3.01 36.51
C ASN A 62 15.56 3.45 35.03
N ILE A 63 16.04 4.67 34.74
CA ILE A 63 16.27 5.13 33.35
C ILE A 63 17.48 4.41 32.73
N ARG A 64 18.53 4.06 33.50
CA ARG A 64 19.65 3.25 32.98
C ARG A 64 19.20 1.88 32.48
N SER A 65 18.27 1.22 33.18
CA SER A 65 17.72 -0.07 32.77
C SER A 65 17.00 0.02 31.41
N TRP A 66 16.10 0.98 31.22
CA TRP A 66 15.39 1.15 29.95
C TRP A 66 16.27 1.73 28.82
N ALA A 67 17.25 2.56 29.14
CA ALA A 67 18.24 3.07 28.18
C ALA A 67 19.23 2.00 27.71
N GLN A 68 19.44 0.91 28.47
CA GLN A 68 20.17 -0.28 28.05
C GLN A 68 19.30 -1.25 27.23
N ILE A 69 18.00 -1.32 27.53
CA ILE A 69 17.04 -2.17 26.79
C ILE A 69 16.71 -1.54 25.44
N TRP A 70 16.69 -0.21 25.30
CA TRP A 70 16.28 0.50 24.09
C TRP A 70 17.17 0.19 22.85
N PRO A 71 18.52 0.21 22.91
CA PRO A 71 19.35 -0.20 21.79
C PRO A 71 19.14 -1.67 21.42
N SER A 72 18.93 -2.54 22.41
CA SER A 72 18.66 -3.97 22.20
C SER A 72 17.27 -4.20 21.60
N PHE A 73 16.27 -3.41 22.01
CA PHE A 73 14.92 -3.43 21.45
C PHE A 73 14.90 -2.84 20.04
N VAL A 74 15.59 -1.73 19.77
CA VAL A 74 15.73 -1.16 18.42
C VAL A 74 16.55 -2.07 17.51
N ARG A 75 17.61 -2.71 18.01
CA ARG A 75 18.35 -3.74 17.25
C ARG A 75 17.47 -4.95 16.99
N LEU A 76 16.71 -5.42 17.98
CA LEU A 76 15.74 -6.49 17.81
C LEU A 76 14.62 -6.09 16.84
N LEU A 77 14.18 -4.83 16.85
CA LEU A 77 13.20 -4.26 15.93
C LEU A 77 13.75 -4.23 14.51
N CYS A 78 14.99 -3.77 14.33
CA CYS A 78 15.67 -3.74 13.03
C CYS A 78 15.91 -5.17 12.52
N ILE A 79 16.34 -6.09 13.39
CA ILE A 79 16.54 -7.50 13.07
C ILE A 79 15.20 -8.18 12.78
N LEU A 80 14.12 -7.89 13.52
CA LEU A 80 12.79 -8.45 13.29
C LEU A 80 12.20 -7.90 11.99
N ASN A 81 12.40 -6.63 11.66
CA ASN A 81 12.02 -6.07 10.36
C ASN A 81 12.85 -6.69 9.22
N LEU A 82 14.17 -6.85 9.37
CA LEU A 82 15.03 -7.54 8.39
C LEU A 82 14.64 -9.02 8.22
N LEU A 83 14.27 -9.69 9.31
CA LEU A 83 13.84 -11.08 9.33
C LEU A 83 12.40 -11.24 8.84
N LEU A 84 11.52 -10.24 9.00
CA LEU A 84 10.18 -10.21 8.41
C LEU A 84 10.28 -9.99 6.90
N ASP A 85 11.23 -9.18 6.42
CA ASP A 85 11.58 -9.05 5.00
C ASP A 85 12.11 -10.37 4.42
N TYR A 86 12.83 -11.20 5.22
CA TYR A 86 13.39 -12.47 4.77
C TYR A 86 12.44 -13.68 4.92
N LYS A 87 11.65 -13.77 5.99
CA LYS A 87 10.90 -14.97 6.38
C LYS A 87 9.46 -14.99 5.88
N THR A 88 8.90 -13.85 5.45
CA THR A 88 7.61 -13.83 4.73
C THR A 88 7.71 -14.43 3.33
N ILE A 89 8.92 -14.71 2.85
CA ILE A 89 9.19 -15.45 1.61
C ILE A 89 9.11 -16.98 1.81
N ALA A 90 9.15 -17.48 3.07
CA ALA A 90 9.33 -18.92 3.34
C ALA A 90 8.12 -19.63 3.97
N LEU A 91 6.99 -18.96 4.19
CA LEU A 91 5.77 -19.58 4.74
C LEU A 91 4.51 -19.11 4.00
N ALA A 92 4.45 -19.42 2.71
CA ALA A 92 3.21 -19.40 1.94
C ALA A 92 3.26 -20.50 0.88
N ASP A 93 3.36 -21.76 1.34
CA ASP A 93 3.14 -22.89 0.44
C ASP A 93 1.64 -23.24 0.39
N SER A 94 1.18 -23.39 -0.85
CA SER A 94 -0.01 -24.06 -1.37
C SER A 94 -1.33 -24.05 -0.58
N SER A 95 -2.32 -23.35 -1.14
CA SER A 95 -3.59 -23.98 -1.60
C SER A 95 -4.62 -22.93 -2.04
N GLY A 96 -5.35 -23.24 -3.11
CA GLY A 96 -6.61 -22.58 -3.43
C GLY A 96 -6.59 -21.59 -4.60
N SER A 97 -6.35 -22.10 -5.81
CA SER A 97 -6.93 -21.50 -7.00
C SER A 97 -8.46 -21.58 -6.90
N SER A 98 -9.10 -20.52 -6.43
CA SER A 98 -10.54 -20.36 -6.52
C SER A 98 -10.85 -19.26 -7.53
N GLY A 99 -10.71 -19.61 -8.81
CA GLY A 99 -11.31 -18.85 -9.89
C GLY A 99 -12.82 -18.93 -9.76
N LEU A 100 -13.46 -17.79 -9.46
CA LEU A 100 -14.91 -17.68 -9.56
C LEU A 100 -15.30 -17.80 -11.04
N ALA A 101 -15.81 -18.98 -11.39
CA ALA A 101 -16.45 -19.25 -12.67
C ALA A 101 -17.79 -18.48 -12.74
N ALA A 102 -17.86 -17.51 -13.65
CA ALA A 102 -19.10 -16.93 -14.13
C ALA A 102 -19.15 -17.09 -15.65
N GLY A 103 -19.96 -18.03 -16.14
CA GLY A 103 -20.36 -18.15 -17.56
C GLY A 103 -19.21 -18.35 -18.58
N ASN A 104 -18.59 -19.54 -18.58
CA ASN A 104 -17.33 -19.87 -19.28
C ASN A 104 -17.36 -19.93 -20.83
N THR A 105 -18.21 -19.19 -21.54
CA THR A 105 -18.19 -19.24 -23.01
C THR A 105 -18.36 -17.87 -23.62
N CYS A 106 -17.46 -17.52 -24.54
CA CYS A 106 -17.57 -16.30 -25.32
C CYS A 106 -18.81 -16.30 -26.21
N LYS A 107 -19.34 -15.11 -26.48
CA LYS A 107 -20.48 -14.92 -27.39
C LYS A 107 -20.12 -15.33 -28.82
N ASN A 108 -21.05 -15.98 -29.51
CA ASN A 108 -20.88 -16.28 -30.94
C ASN A 108 -21.17 -15.02 -31.78
N THR A 109 -20.14 -14.22 -32.06
CA THR A 109 -20.27 -12.97 -32.79
C THR A 109 -19.88 -13.14 -34.27
N ASN A 110 -20.78 -12.77 -35.18
CA ASN A 110 -20.49 -12.77 -36.62
C ASN A 110 -19.83 -11.44 -37.02
N TYR A 111 -18.51 -11.44 -37.20
CA TYR A 111 -17.73 -10.25 -37.57
C TYR A 111 -17.89 -9.82 -39.03
N GLN A 112 -18.43 -10.67 -39.90
CA GLN A 112 -18.57 -10.39 -41.34
C GLN A 112 -19.50 -9.21 -41.62
N SER A 113 -20.44 -8.91 -40.73
CA SER A 113 -21.44 -7.86 -40.95
C SER A 113 -20.94 -6.45 -40.61
N PHE A 114 -19.82 -6.28 -39.88
CA PHE A 114 -19.42 -4.96 -39.38
C PHE A 114 -17.90 -4.68 -39.27
N LEU A 115 -17.03 -5.69 -39.19
CA LEU A 115 -15.58 -5.46 -39.29
C LEU A 115 -15.14 -5.45 -40.75
N PRO A 116 -14.04 -4.79 -41.13
CA PRO A 116 -13.47 -4.87 -42.48
C PRO A 116 -12.54 -6.10 -42.63
N PRO A 117 -12.20 -6.53 -43.87
CA PRO A 117 -11.14 -7.51 -44.08
C PRO A 117 -9.81 -7.02 -43.46
N PRO A 118 -8.98 -7.92 -42.88
CA PRO A 118 -9.13 -9.38 -42.81
C PRO A 118 -9.94 -9.88 -41.60
N TYR A 119 -10.50 -8.99 -40.77
CA TYR A 119 -11.12 -9.35 -39.48
C TYR A 119 -12.52 -9.98 -39.59
N GLN A 120 -13.08 -10.03 -40.80
CA GLN A 120 -14.45 -10.52 -41.05
C GLN A 120 -14.60 -12.03 -40.90
N ASN A 121 -13.64 -12.80 -41.40
CA ASN A 121 -13.81 -14.24 -41.63
C ASN A 121 -12.66 -15.05 -41.04
N ILE A 122 -12.39 -14.84 -39.74
CA ILE A 122 -11.35 -15.56 -39.02
C ILE A 122 -12.00 -16.70 -38.24
N SER A 123 -11.84 -17.93 -38.73
CA SER A 123 -12.22 -19.13 -38.00
C SER A 123 -11.18 -19.51 -36.95
N HIS A 124 -11.58 -20.30 -35.95
CA HIS A 124 -10.69 -20.88 -34.92
C HIS A 124 -9.92 -19.87 -34.05
N MET A 125 -10.43 -18.65 -33.86
CA MET A 125 -9.86 -17.76 -32.83
C MET A 125 -10.07 -18.36 -31.44
N ILE A 126 -9.00 -18.42 -30.65
CA ILE A 126 -9.10 -18.70 -29.23
C ILE A 126 -9.82 -17.52 -28.57
N CYS A 127 -10.77 -17.81 -27.71
CA CYS A 127 -11.53 -16.79 -27.01
C CYS A 127 -11.50 -16.99 -25.49
N THR A 128 -11.26 -15.89 -24.78
CA THR A 128 -11.15 -15.89 -23.33
C THR A 128 -11.90 -14.68 -22.78
N PRO A 129 -12.86 -14.87 -21.85
CA PRO A 129 -13.39 -13.79 -21.04
C PRO A 129 -12.29 -13.23 -20.13
N VAL A 130 -12.05 -11.92 -20.16
CA VAL A 130 -10.87 -11.32 -19.50
C VAL A 130 -11.19 -10.31 -18.40
N TRP A 131 -12.32 -9.60 -18.48
CA TRP A 131 -12.69 -8.59 -17.48
C TRP A 131 -14.16 -8.21 -17.56
N HIS A 132 -14.96 -8.59 -16.55
CA HIS A 132 -16.42 -8.44 -16.59
C HIS A 132 -17.01 -9.11 -17.85
N THR A 133 -17.53 -8.31 -18.78
CA THR A 133 -18.10 -8.72 -20.06
C THR A 133 -17.12 -8.55 -21.24
N TYR A 134 -15.86 -8.20 -20.96
CA TYR A 134 -14.82 -8.10 -21.99
C TYR A 134 -14.38 -9.49 -22.42
N GLU A 135 -14.26 -9.66 -23.73
CA GLU A 135 -13.77 -10.88 -24.36
C GLU A 135 -12.55 -10.55 -25.21
N LEU A 136 -11.47 -11.31 -25.01
CA LEU A 136 -10.28 -11.23 -25.85
C LEU A 136 -10.27 -12.43 -26.79
N ARG A 137 -10.28 -12.16 -28.08
CA ARG A 137 -10.09 -13.16 -29.13
C ARG A 137 -8.76 -12.96 -29.81
N TYR A 138 -8.06 -14.05 -30.08
CA TYR A 138 -6.81 -13.98 -30.82
C TYR A 138 -6.54 -15.24 -31.64
N ILE A 139 -5.67 -15.11 -32.63
CA ILE A 139 -5.07 -16.21 -33.38
C ILE A 139 -3.63 -15.84 -33.73
N GLN A 140 -2.74 -16.83 -33.70
CA GLN A 140 -1.32 -16.68 -34.01
C GLN A 140 -0.97 -17.56 -35.21
N ASN A 141 -0.77 -16.95 -36.38
CA ASN A 141 -0.43 -17.65 -37.63
C ASN A 141 0.79 -16.98 -38.28
N ASP A 142 1.80 -17.75 -38.68
CA ASP A 142 2.90 -17.29 -39.54
C ASP A 142 3.57 -15.97 -39.11
N GLY A 143 3.81 -15.80 -37.80
CA GLY A 143 4.41 -14.60 -37.23
C GLY A 143 3.46 -13.39 -37.11
N THR A 144 2.18 -13.56 -37.40
CA THR A 144 1.14 -12.54 -37.20
C THR A 144 0.20 -12.96 -36.07
N THR A 145 0.06 -12.10 -35.05
CA THR A 145 -0.98 -12.25 -34.03
C THR A 145 -2.14 -11.32 -34.35
N THR A 146 -3.30 -11.87 -34.68
CA THR A 146 -4.53 -11.08 -34.86
C THR A 146 -5.31 -11.04 -33.56
N ILE A 147 -5.71 -9.85 -33.12
CA ILE A 147 -6.40 -9.63 -31.85
C ILE A 147 -7.73 -8.91 -32.12
N ILE A 148 -8.79 -9.37 -31.46
CA ILE A 148 -10.09 -8.70 -31.39
C ILE A 148 -10.49 -8.58 -29.91
N LEU A 149 -10.53 -7.36 -29.39
CA LEU A 149 -11.09 -7.07 -28.08
C LEU A 149 -12.56 -6.66 -28.24
N SER A 150 -13.46 -7.36 -27.56
CA SER A 150 -14.87 -7.02 -27.48
C SER A 150 -15.19 -6.48 -26.09
N ALA A 151 -15.93 -5.38 -26.02
CA ALA A 151 -16.26 -4.70 -24.77
C ALA A 151 -17.65 -4.04 -24.86
N PRO A 152 -18.31 -3.76 -23.72
CA PRO A 152 -19.47 -2.89 -23.70
C PRO A 152 -19.15 -1.52 -24.28
N TYR A 153 -20.05 -1.01 -25.13
CA TYR A 153 -19.88 0.29 -25.73
C TYR A 153 -20.18 1.40 -24.71
N THR A 154 -19.13 2.05 -24.23
CA THR A 154 -19.21 3.35 -23.55
C THR A 154 -18.84 4.40 -24.58
N ILE A 155 -19.75 5.33 -24.90
CA ILE A 155 -19.63 6.40 -25.92
C ILE A 155 -18.26 7.11 -26.08
N GLY A 156 -17.33 6.98 -25.12
CA GLY A 156 -15.94 7.37 -25.28
C GLY A 156 -15.07 6.29 -25.93
N TRP A 157 -14.05 5.79 -25.21
CA TRP A 157 -12.95 4.99 -25.76
C TRP A 157 -12.74 3.69 -24.99
N VAL A 158 -12.25 2.66 -25.70
CA VAL A 158 -11.77 1.39 -25.13
C VAL A 158 -10.32 1.15 -25.53
N GLY A 159 -9.50 0.67 -24.60
CA GLY A 159 -8.08 0.45 -24.82
C GLY A 159 -7.57 -0.90 -24.31
N ILE A 160 -6.64 -1.47 -25.07
CA ILE A 160 -5.80 -2.60 -24.68
C ILE A 160 -4.33 -2.18 -24.70
N GLY A 161 -3.67 -2.31 -23.56
CA GLY A 161 -2.26 -2.01 -23.37
C GLY A 161 -1.42 -3.28 -23.23
N PHE A 162 -0.19 -3.22 -23.73
CA PHE A 162 0.83 -4.25 -23.61
C PHE A 162 1.95 -3.66 -22.77
N SER A 163 2.17 -4.29 -21.62
CA SER A 163 3.06 -3.79 -20.58
C SER A 163 4.19 -4.77 -20.31
N LYS A 164 5.35 -4.25 -19.92
CA LYS A 164 6.49 -5.08 -19.50
C LYS A 164 6.35 -5.56 -18.04
N ASP A 165 5.65 -4.78 -17.22
CA ASP A 165 5.57 -4.93 -15.76
C ASP A 165 4.12 -4.89 -15.23
N GLY A 166 3.13 -4.79 -16.14
CA GLY A 166 1.72 -4.57 -15.85
C GLY A 166 1.38 -3.16 -15.35
N MET A 167 2.30 -2.22 -15.51
CA MET A 167 2.08 -0.81 -15.21
C MET A 167 1.75 -0.02 -16.47
N MET A 168 0.86 0.97 -16.34
CA MET A 168 0.48 1.86 -17.44
C MET A 168 1.69 2.62 -18.01
N VAL A 169 2.54 3.15 -17.14
CA VAL A 169 3.66 4.00 -17.55
C VAL A 169 4.73 3.15 -18.22
N GLY A 170 5.17 3.55 -19.42
CA GLY A 170 6.11 2.79 -20.24
C GLY A 170 5.47 1.74 -21.15
N SER A 171 4.14 1.57 -21.08
CA SER A 171 3.41 0.62 -21.94
C SER A 171 3.03 1.22 -23.30
N SER A 172 2.72 0.33 -24.24
CA SER A 172 2.11 0.70 -25.52
C SER A 172 0.69 0.18 -25.60
N ALA A 173 -0.23 0.96 -26.16
CA ALA A 173 -1.65 0.60 -26.19
C ALA A 173 -2.29 0.85 -27.55
N MET A 174 -3.25 0.00 -27.89
CA MET A 174 -4.21 0.24 -28.97
C MET A 174 -5.51 0.75 -28.35
N VAL A 175 -6.00 1.88 -28.84
CA VAL A 175 -7.22 2.51 -28.33
C VAL A 175 -8.16 2.79 -29.50
N GLY A 176 -9.41 2.36 -29.33
CA GLY A 176 -10.49 2.51 -30.31
C GLY A 176 -11.66 3.30 -29.76
N TRP A 177 -12.28 4.13 -30.60
CA TRP A 177 -13.52 4.84 -30.30
C TRP A 177 -14.31 5.17 -31.57
N ILE A 178 -15.60 5.42 -31.40
CA ILE A 178 -16.44 6.03 -32.43
C ILE A 178 -16.50 7.53 -32.12
N SER A 179 -16.15 8.37 -33.10
CA SER A 179 -16.19 9.83 -32.91
C SER A 179 -17.65 10.34 -32.81
N LYS A 180 -17.83 11.57 -32.33
CA LYS A 180 -19.16 12.23 -32.30
C LYS A 180 -19.88 12.25 -33.65
N HIS A 181 -19.13 12.18 -34.75
CA HIS A 181 -19.64 12.18 -36.12
C HIS A 181 -19.82 10.74 -36.67
N GLY A 182 -19.73 9.71 -35.84
CA GLY A 182 -19.88 8.31 -36.25
C GLY A 182 -18.63 7.68 -36.88
N HIS A 183 -17.55 8.44 -37.08
CA HIS A 183 -16.33 7.88 -37.67
C HIS A 183 -15.57 6.99 -36.68
N ALA A 184 -15.25 5.78 -37.09
CA ALA A 184 -14.35 4.87 -36.40
C ALA A 184 -12.91 5.43 -36.34
N LYS A 185 -12.30 5.39 -35.17
CA LYS A 185 -10.92 5.83 -34.93
C LYS A 185 -10.20 4.78 -34.08
N VAL A 186 -9.06 4.30 -34.60
CA VAL A 186 -8.13 3.45 -33.86
C VAL A 186 -6.75 4.03 -33.96
N LYS A 187 -6.07 4.12 -32.82
CA LYS A 187 -4.74 4.71 -32.72
C LYS A 187 -3.88 3.95 -31.72
N GLN A 188 -2.58 3.89 -32.03
CA GLN A 188 -1.57 3.44 -31.08
C GLN A 188 -1.17 4.59 -30.16
N PHE A 189 -0.88 4.28 -28.91
CA PHE A 189 -0.42 5.24 -27.92
C PHE A 189 0.79 4.70 -27.15
N TYR A 190 1.77 5.57 -26.92
CA TYR A 190 2.85 5.33 -25.97
C TYR A 190 2.50 6.03 -24.66
N LEU A 191 2.39 5.26 -23.59
CA LEU A 191 1.93 5.73 -22.29
C LEU A 191 3.13 6.18 -21.45
N ARG A 192 3.77 7.29 -21.83
CA ARG A 192 4.99 7.80 -21.15
C ARG A 192 4.71 8.26 -19.71
N GLY A 193 3.47 8.65 -19.41
CA GLY A 193 3.09 9.15 -18.10
C GLY A 193 1.58 9.10 -17.88
N ARG A 194 1.13 9.65 -16.75
CA ARG A 194 -0.28 9.63 -16.35
C ARG A 194 -1.05 10.89 -16.74
N LYS A 195 -0.34 11.96 -17.10
CA LYS A 195 -0.97 13.18 -17.60
C LYS A 195 -1.38 12.95 -19.05
N SER A 196 -2.48 13.58 -19.46
CA SER A 196 -2.99 13.49 -20.84
C SER A 196 -1.98 13.95 -21.89
N SER A 197 -1.04 14.83 -21.53
CA SER A 197 0.06 15.29 -22.41
C SER A 197 1.23 14.31 -22.52
N GLU A 198 1.28 13.30 -21.64
CA GLU A 198 2.29 12.25 -21.63
C GLU A 198 1.76 10.93 -22.23
N VAL A 199 0.52 10.94 -22.71
CA VAL A 199 -0.07 9.86 -23.51
C VAL A 199 0.10 10.25 -24.97
N ILE A 200 1.11 9.67 -25.63
CA ILE A 200 1.58 10.13 -26.93
C ILE A 200 0.94 9.29 -28.03
N ILE A 201 0.12 9.93 -28.85
CA ILE A 201 -0.52 9.32 -30.03
C ILE A 201 0.50 8.93 -31.11
N ASP A 202 0.19 7.87 -31.85
CA ASP A 202 0.95 7.36 -33.01
C ASP A 202 2.40 7.01 -32.66
N LYS A 203 2.64 6.64 -31.39
CA LYS A 203 3.92 6.14 -30.89
C LYS A 203 3.70 4.88 -30.06
N GLY A 204 4.75 4.08 -29.92
CA GLY A 204 4.76 2.88 -29.09
C GLY A 204 5.71 1.82 -29.65
N GLU A 205 5.81 0.71 -28.96
CA GLU A 205 6.66 -0.44 -29.28
C GLU A 205 5.85 -1.61 -29.87
N LEU A 206 4.53 -1.46 -30.10
CA LEU A 206 3.75 -2.52 -30.74
C LEU A 206 4.16 -2.63 -32.21
N PRO A 207 4.56 -3.82 -32.68
CA PRO A 207 4.98 -4.01 -34.07
C PRO A 207 3.74 -4.21 -34.95
N LEU A 208 3.08 -3.11 -35.28
CA LEU A 208 1.94 -3.12 -36.20
C LEU A 208 2.42 -3.46 -37.62
N ASN A 209 1.60 -4.19 -38.37
CA ASN A 209 1.82 -4.43 -39.79
C ASN A 209 1.09 -3.38 -40.65
N ASN A 210 1.14 -3.55 -41.98
CA ASN A 210 0.48 -2.64 -42.92
C ASN A 210 -1.04 -2.84 -43.01
N VAL A 211 -1.62 -3.78 -42.26
CA VAL A 211 -3.07 -3.99 -42.22
C VAL A 211 -3.70 -2.97 -41.27
N PRO A 212 -4.62 -2.10 -41.74
CA PRO A 212 -5.22 -1.09 -40.90
C PRO A 212 -6.00 -1.70 -39.74
N ALA A 213 -5.76 -1.21 -38.52
CA ALA A 213 -6.58 -1.55 -37.37
C ALA A 213 -8.02 -1.02 -37.55
N ALA A 214 -8.99 -1.72 -36.99
CA ALA A 214 -10.41 -1.43 -37.16
C ALA A 214 -11.12 -1.33 -35.81
N VAL A 215 -12.13 -0.47 -35.75
CA VAL A 215 -13.10 -0.44 -34.66
C VAL A 215 -14.50 -0.29 -35.22
N ALA A 216 -15.44 -1.05 -34.67
CA ALA A 216 -16.83 -0.99 -35.06
C ALA A 216 -17.72 -1.39 -33.88
N THR A 217 -19.00 -1.04 -33.96
CA THR A 217 -20.00 -1.39 -32.95
C THR A 217 -20.98 -2.40 -33.52
N ASN A 218 -21.41 -3.34 -32.68
CA ASN A 218 -22.48 -4.27 -32.98
C ASN A 218 -23.42 -4.35 -31.78
N GLY A 219 -24.64 -3.84 -31.92
CA GLY A 219 -25.56 -3.68 -30.79
C GLY A 219 -24.95 -2.79 -29.69
N ALA A 220 -24.86 -3.33 -28.47
CA ALA A 220 -24.32 -2.64 -27.29
C ALA A 220 -22.81 -2.87 -27.07
N GLU A 221 -22.10 -3.43 -28.06
CA GLU A 221 -20.68 -3.76 -27.95
C GLU A 221 -19.83 -2.99 -28.95
N ILE A 222 -18.59 -2.71 -28.56
CA ILE A 222 -17.53 -2.18 -29.39
C ILE A 222 -16.47 -3.27 -29.58
N HIS A 223 -15.98 -3.41 -30.81
CA HIS A 223 -14.96 -4.39 -31.18
C HIS A 223 -13.75 -3.67 -31.75
N LEU A 224 -12.60 -3.83 -31.10
CA LEU A 224 -11.31 -3.28 -31.51
C LEU A 224 -10.45 -4.41 -32.09
N ALA A 225 -10.10 -4.32 -33.37
CA ALA A 225 -9.35 -5.34 -34.09
C ALA A 225 -8.04 -4.78 -34.66
N PHE A 226 -6.94 -5.51 -34.52
CA PHE A 226 -5.63 -5.14 -35.05
C PHE A 226 -4.73 -6.37 -35.20
N GLN A 227 -3.61 -6.21 -35.94
CA GLN A 227 -2.60 -7.25 -36.11
C GLN A 227 -1.24 -6.79 -35.61
N LEU A 228 -0.50 -7.71 -35.01
CA LEU A 228 0.88 -7.52 -34.59
C LEU A 228 1.78 -8.48 -35.37
N GLN A 229 2.84 -7.96 -35.99
CA GLN A 229 3.87 -8.75 -36.66
C GLN A 229 5.00 -9.04 -35.68
N MET A 230 5.12 -10.29 -35.26
CA MET A 230 6.09 -10.73 -34.26
C MET A 230 7.00 -11.79 -34.85
N THR A 231 8.31 -11.66 -34.64
CA THR A 231 9.27 -12.72 -34.96
C THR A 231 9.13 -13.92 -34.02
N THR A 232 8.74 -13.67 -32.76
CA THR A 232 8.41 -14.69 -31.76
C THR A 232 7.00 -14.48 -31.23
N PRO A 233 6.14 -15.52 -31.21
CA PRO A 233 4.79 -15.40 -30.66
C PRO A 233 4.81 -14.96 -29.19
N PHE A 234 3.84 -14.14 -28.80
CA PHE A 234 3.62 -13.87 -27.37
C PHE A 234 3.35 -15.19 -26.65
N GLN A 235 3.99 -15.39 -25.50
CA GLN A 235 3.60 -16.42 -24.54
C GLN A 235 2.84 -15.77 -23.40
N LYS A 236 3.53 -15.31 -22.36
CA LYS A 236 2.94 -14.56 -21.25
C LYS A 236 3.19 -13.09 -21.41
N GLN A 237 2.13 -12.30 -21.43
CA GLN A 237 2.19 -10.87 -21.68
C GLN A 237 1.28 -10.13 -20.70
N PRO A 238 1.80 -9.20 -19.87
CA PRO A 238 0.97 -8.30 -19.10
C PRO A 238 0.10 -7.43 -20.02
N ILE A 239 -1.21 -7.61 -19.90
CA ILE A 239 -2.25 -6.87 -20.62
C ILE A 239 -2.91 -5.89 -19.65
N LEU A 240 -3.13 -4.67 -20.14
CA LEU A 240 -3.91 -3.63 -19.47
C LEU A 240 -5.20 -3.44 -20.24
N LEU A 241 -6.34 -3.41 -19.55
CA LEU A 241 -7.61 -3.00 -20.17
C LEU A 241 -8.12 -1.76 -19.47
N ALA A 242 -8.67 -0.82 -20.23
CA ALA A 242 -9.25 0.40 -19.70
C ALA A 242 -10.32 0.95 -20.64
N PHE A 243 -11.25 1.72 -20.09
CA PHE A 243 -12.20 2.49 -20.88
C PHE A 243 -12.47 3.85 -20.25
N GLY A 244 -13.01 4.78 -21.04
CA GLY A 244 -13.55 6.04 -20.53
C GLY A 244 -14.80 6.44 -21.30
N SER A 245 -15.79 7.04 -20.63
CA SER A 245 -17.08 7.38 -21.23
C SER A 245 -17.10 8.77 -21.89
N LYS A 246 -15.93 9.39 -22.11
CA LYS A 246 -15.80 10.69 -22.78
C LYS A 246 -15.09 10.55 -24.12
N TYR A 247 -15.64 11.18 -25.15
CA TYR A 247 -14.99 11.27 -26.46
C TYR A 247 -13.60 11.90 -26.34
N PRO A 248 -12.57 11.27 -26.91
CA PRO A 248 -11.25 11.90 -27.05
C PRO A 248 -11.36 13.25 -27.78
N GLN A 249 -10.71 14.28 -27.24
CA GLN A 249 -10.65 15.62 -27.85
C GLN A 249 -9.28 15.81 -28.47
N ASN A 250 -9.19 16.10 -29.77
CA ASN A 250 -7.92 16.17 -30.51
C ASN A 250 -7.05 14.92 -30.29
N HIS A 251 -7.69 13.74 -30.19
CA HIS A 251 -7.08 12.45 -29.84
C HIS A 251 -6.45 12.34 -28.45
N HIS A 252 -6.60 13.34 -27.58
CA HIS A 252 -6.25 13.21 -26.18
C HIS A 252 -7.33 12.40 -25.44
N LEU A 253 -6.88 11.34 -24.78
CA LEU A 253 -7.72 10.46 -24.00
C LEU A 253 -8.05 11.11 -22.65
N SER A 254 -9.31 11.03 -22.25
CA SER A 254 -9.67 11.30 -20.86
C SER A 254 -9.03 10.26 -19.94
N LYS A 255 -8.93 10.56 -18.64
CA LYS A 255 -8.64 9.53 -17.65
C LYS A 255 -9.68 8.41 -17.77
N HIS A 256 -9.23 7.16 -17.75
CA HIS A 256 -10.09 5.99 -17.73
C HIS A 256 -11.03 6.04 -16.51
N GLU A 257 -12.25 5.53 -16.63
CA GLU A 257 -13.19 5.39 -15.52
C GLU A 257 -12.87 4.16 -14.70
N ASP A 258 -12.63 3.04 -15.37
CA ASP A 258 -12.15 1.82 -14.78
C ASP A 258 -11.01 1.19 -15.60
N LYS A 259 -10.23 0.33 -14.95
CA LYS A 259 -9.10 -0.37 -15.57
C LYS A 259 -8.78 -1.67 -14.84
N THR A 260 -8.15 -2.59 -15.54
CA THR A 260 -7.54 -3.79 -14.97
C THR A 260 -6.18 -4.10 -15.60
N ALA A 261 -5.42 -4.97 -14.95
CA ALA A 261 -4.17 -5.51 -15.44
C ALA A 261 -4.08 -7.00 -15.07
N PHE A 262 -3.64 -7.84 -16.01
CA PHE A 262 -3.44 -9.28 -15.83
C PHE A 262 -2.36 -9.77 -16.80
N VAL A 263 -1.70 -10.90 -16.51
CA VAL A 263 -0.92 -11.62 -17.53
C VAL A 263 -1.90 -12.42 -18.38
N PHE A 264 -1.81 -12.28 -19.69
CA PHE A 264 -2.48 -13.17 -20.63
C PHE A 264 -1.48 -14.18 -21.18
N ASP A 265 -1.84 -15.46 -21.12
CA ASP A 265 -1.10 -16.55 -21.73
C ASP A 265 -1.68 -16.84 -23.12
N PHE A 266 -1.00 -16.35 -24.15
CA PHE A 266 -1.35 -16.52 -25.56
C PHE A 266 -1.06 -17.95 -26.09
N SER A 267 -0.43 -18.83 -25.31
CA SER A 267 -0.30 -20.25 -25.66
C SER A 267 -1.46 -21.09 -25.14
N ALA A 268 -1.99 -20.73 -23.97
CA ALA A 268 -3.06 -21.46 -23.29
C ALA A 268 -4.45 -20.81 -23.43
N GLY A 269 -4.53 -19.54 -23.86
CA GLY A 269 -5.77 -18.76 -23.86
C GLY A 269 -6.33 -18.54 -22.45
N SER A 270 -5.45 -18.31 -21.48
CA SER A 270 -5.84 -18.16 -20.07
C SER A 270 -5.29 -16.88 -19.46
N THR A 271 -5.96 -16.41 -18.41
CA THR A 271 -5.54 -15.24 -17.64
C THR A 271 -4.83 -15.67 -16.37
N GLY A 272 -3.80 -14.91 -16.00
CA GLY A 272 -3.05 -15.06 -14.76
C GLY A 272 -2.76 -13.68 -14.16
N PRO A 273 -2.24 -13.63 -12.93
CA PRO A 273 -1.90 -12.36 -12.30
C PRO A 273 -0.67 -11.69 -12.93
N VAL A 274 -0.63 -10.35 -12.91
CA VAL A 274 0.48 -9.51 -13.44
C VAL A 274 1.85 -9.94 -12.92
N SER A 275 1.96 -10.19 -11.61
CA SER A 275 3.12 -10.82 -10.99
C SER A 275 2.75 -11.46 -9.67
N ASN A 276 3.31 -12.64 -9.39
CA ASN A 276 3.11 -13.33 -8.10
C ASN A 276 3.67 -12.49 -6.94
N GLU A 277 4.83 -11.85 -7.15
CA GLU A 277 5.51 -11.02 -6.14
C GLU A 277 4.65 -9.82 -5.70
N LEU A 278 3.98 -9.10 -6.62
CA LEU A 278 3.13 -7.97 -6.24
C LEU A 278 1.86 -8.41 -5.52
N ILE A 279 1.32 -9.58 -5.89
CA ILE A 279 0.18 -10.17 -5.17
C ILE A 279 0.59 -10.55 -3.76
N GLU A 280 1.72 -11.21 -3.60
CA GLU A 280 2.26 -11.59 -2.30
C GLU A 280 2.53 -10.37 -1.45
N MET A 281 3.18 -9.34 -2.00
CA MET A 281 3.42 -8.08 -1.29
C MET A 281 2.13 -7.42 -0.82
N ARG A 282 1.09 -7.39 -1.68
CA ARG A 282 -0.24 -6.85 -1.34
C ARG A 282 -0.92 -7.66 -0.23
N LYS A 283 -0.87 -8.99 -0.33
CA LYS A 283 -1.41 -9.91 0.68
C LYS A 283 -0.68 -9.71 2.01
N ASN A 284 0.65 -9.66 1.99
CA ASN A 284 1.51 -9.47 3.16
C ASN A 284 1.24 -8.13 3.83
N HIS A 285 1.14 -7.03 3.07
CA HIS A 285 0.73 -5.73 3.59
C HIS A 285 -0.62 -5.81 4.34
N GLY A 286 -1.62 -6.48 3.76
CA GLY A 286 -2.92 -6.70 4.39
C GLY A 286 -2.85 -7.55 5.67
N ILE A 287 -2.14 -8.68 5.64
CA ILE A 287 -1.99 -9.60 6.78
C ILE A 287 -1.27 -8.91 7.94
N VAL A 288 -0.11 -8.32 7.68
CA VAL A 288 0.69 -7.60 8.70
C VAL A 288 -0.13 -6.43 9.28
N GLY A 289 -0.89 -5.74 8.43
CA GLY A 289 -1.81 -4.68 8.85
C GLY A 289 -2.90 -5.16 9.79
N ILE A 290 -3.59 -6.26 9.47
CA ILE A 290 -4.63 -6.83 10.33
C ILE A 290 -4.04 -7.33 11.66
N ILE A 291 -2.89 -7.99 11.63
CA ILE A 291 -2.23 -8.49 12.85
C ILE A 291 -1.81 -7.33 13.76
N GLY A 292 -1.05 -6.36 13.24
CA GLY A 292 -0.53 -5.25 14.02
C GLY A 292 -1.64 -4.28 14.47
N TRP A 293 -2.32 -3.70 13.50
CA TRP A 293 -3.31 -2.63 13.74
C TRP A 293 -4.69 -3.15 14.14
N GLY A 294 -5.10 -4.30 13.60
CA GLY A 294 -6.42 -4.88 13.84
C GLY A 294 -6.53 -5.76 15.08
N LEU A 295 -5.42 -6.34 15.57
CA LEU A 295 -5.42 -7.28 16.71
C LEU A 295 -4.51 -6.84 17.86
N ILE A 296 -3.19 -6.75 17.63
CA ILE A 296 -2.22 -6.58 18.73
C ILE A 296 -2.40 -5.23 19.44
N LEU A 297 -2.47 -4.12 18.70
CA LEU A 297 -2.63 -2.78 19.30
C LEU A 297 -3.97 -2.64 20.07
N PRO A 298 -5.13 -3.11 19.55
CA PRO A 298 -6.38 -3.18 20.32
C PRO A 298 -6.27 -4.00 21.61
N VAL A 299 -5.63 -5.18 21.58
CA VAL A 299 -5.41 -6.01 22.77
C VAL A 299 -4.61 -5.25 23.83
N GLY A 300 -3.54 -4.54 23.43
CA GLY A 300 -2.77 -3.69 24.32
C GLY A 300 -3.60 -2.59 24.99
N ALA A 301 -4.56 -2.01 24.26
CA ALA A 301 -5.49 -1.01 24.81
C ALA A 301 -6.51 -1.62 25.80
N ILE A 302 -7.02 -2.82 25.51
CA ILE A 302 -7.89 -3.59 26.42
C ILE A 302 -7.16 -3.86 27.74
N VAL A 303 -5.91 -4.33 27.69
CA VAL A 303 -5.08 -4.57 28.88
C VAL A 303 -4.97 -3.32 29.74
N ALA A 304 -4.64 -2.17 29.16
CA ALA A 304 -4.51 -0.90 29.88
C ALA A 304 -5.81 -0.33 30.45
N ARG A 305 -6.97 -0.75 29.91
CA ARG A 305 -8.28 -0.31 30.40
C ARG A 305 -8.75 -1.16 31.57
N TYR A 306 -8.72 -2.49 31.44
CA TYR A 306 -9.41 -3.39 32.35
C TYR A 306 -8.50 -3.98 33.44
N PHE A 307 -7.19 -4.07 33.20
CA PHE A 307 -6.27 -4.77 34.12
C PHE A 307 -5.49 -3.82 35.05
N ARG A 308 -5.86 -2.54 35.14
CA ARG A 308 -5.18 -1.53 35.99
C ARG A 308 -5.03 -1.90 37.47
N HIS A 309 -5.89 -2.80 37.97
CA HIS A 309 -5.84 -3.30 39.35
C HIS A 309 -4.64 -4.22 39.61
N LYS A 310 -3.95 -4.69 38.57
CA LYS A 310 -2.71 -5.48 38.64
C LYS A 310 -1.49 -4.56 38.48
N ASP A 311 -1.36 -3.48 39.25
CA ASP A 311 -0.17 -2.60 39.22
C ASP A 311 1.03 -3.34 39.85
N PRO A 312 2.23 -3.34 39.24
CA PRO A 312 2.62 -2.66 38.00
C PRO A 312 2.49 -3.51 36.71
N LEU A 313 2.09 -4.79 36.83
CA LEU A 313 2.04 -5.75 35.71
C LEU A 313 1.27 -5.24 34.48
N TRP A 314 0.10 -4.61 34.66
CA TRP A 314 -0.71 -4.10 33.55
C TRP A 314 0.08 -3.12 32.67
N PHE A 315 0.95 -2.31 33.28
CA PHE A 315 1.72 -1.29 32.60
C PHE A 315 2.79 -1.92 31.73
N TYR A 316 3.50 -2.92 32.25
CA TYR A 316 4.49 -3.68 31.48
C TYR A 316 3.84 -4.45 30.33
N LEU A 317 2.73 -5.15 30.58
CA LEU A 317 2.01 -5.86 29.52
C LEU A 317 1.50 -4.92 28.44
N HIS A 318 0.89 -3.79 28.82
CA HIS A 318 0.48 -2.77 27.87
C HIS A 318 1.66 -2.26 27.04
N ALA A 319 2.77 -1.86 27.69
CA ALA A 319 3.93 -1.34 26.99
C ALA A 319 4.50 -2.35 25.99
N VAL A 320 4.74 -3.60 26.41
CA VAL A 320 5.28 -4.66 25.54
C VAL A 320 4.34 -4.93 24.36
N ILE A 321 3.04 -5.11 24.60
CA ILE A 321 2.07 -5.40 23.55
C ILE A 321 2.00 -4.22 22.56
N GLN A 322 2.01 -2.97 23.04
CA GLN A 322 1.98 -1.80 22.17
C GLN A 322 3.26 -1.65 21.35
N PHE A 323 4.43 -1.92 21.93
CA PHE A 323 5.69 -1.89 21.19
C PHE A 323 5.76 -2.98 20.11
N VAL A 324 5.31 -4.19 20.41
CA VAL A 324 5.19 -5.27 19.41
C VAL A 324 4.20 -4.86 18.32
N GLY A 325 3.01 -4.40 18.69
CA GLY A 325 1.99 -3.96 17.73
C GLY A 325 2.47 -2.80 16.84
N PHE A 326 3.21 -1.85 17.42
CA PHE A 326 3.79 -0.73 16.67
C PHE A 326 4.83 -1.20 15.66
N THR A 327 5.59 -2.26 15.98
CA THR A 327 6.56 -2.88 15.06
C THR A 327 5.87 -3.42 13.80
N PHE A 328 4.85 -4.26 13.99
CA PHE A 328 4.03 -4.76 12.88
C PHE A 328 3.33 -3.62 12.14
N GLY A 329 2.85 -2.61 12.89
CA GLY A 329 2.19 -1.45 12.33
C GLY A 329 3.11 -0.60 11.43
N LEU A 330 4.38 -0.43 11.82
CA LEU A 330 5.39 0.25 11.02
C LEU A 330 5.75 -0.58 9.78
N GLY A 331 5.96 -1.90 9.94
CA GLY A 331 6.20 -2.82 8.81
C GLY A 331 5.07 -2.76 7.78
N THR A 332 3.81 -2.67 8.23
CA THR A 332 2.65 -2.46 7.34
C THR A 332 2.81 -1.20 6.50
N VAL A 333 3.18 -0.06 7.11
CA VAL A 333 3.35 1.20 6.38
C VAL A 333 4.53 1.12 5.41
N LEU A 334 5.65 0.52 5.79
CA LEU A 334 6.81 0.33 4.92
C LEU A 334 6.47 -0.52 3.69
N LEU A 335 5.81 -1.66 3.88
CA LEU A 335 5.29 -2.48 2.78
C LEU A 335 4.31 -1.70 1.90
N GLY A 336 3.46 -0.86 2.50
CA GLY A 336 2.53 0.00 1.77
C GLY A 336 3.25 1.06 0.90
N LEU A 337 4.36 1.63 1.39
CA LEU A 337 5.19 2.56 0.63
C LEU A 337 5.92 1.86 -0.52
N GLN A 338 6.43 0.65 -0.29
CA GLN A 338 7.06 -0.17 -1.33
C GLN A 338 6.04 -0.59 -2.40
N LEU A 339 4.82 -0.95 -1.99
CA LEU A 339 3.75 -1.27 -2.92
C LEU A 339 3.33 -0.02 -3.73
N TYR A 340 3.36 1.17 -3.12
CA TYR A 340 3.14 2.43 -3.82
C TYR A 340 4.27 2.77 -4.79
N SER A 341 5.54 2.48 -4.48
CA SER A 341 6.63 2.74 -5.42
C SER A 341 6.57 1.82 -6.63
N LYS A 342 6.14 0.56 -6.46
CA LYS A 342 6.01 -0.41 -7.55
C LYS A 342 4.75 -0.23 -8.38
N MET A 343 3.59 -0.07 -7.73
CA MET A 343 2.30 -0.02 -8.45
C MET A 343 1.78 1.40 -8.66
N HIS A 344 2.35 2.39 -7.98
CA HIS A 344 1.85 3.77 -7.98
C HIS A 344 0.32 3.84 -7.80
N ALA A 345 -0.24 2.90 -7.03
CA ALA A 345 -1.68 2.72 -6.88
C ALA A 345 -2.24 3.93 -6.12
N HIS A 346 -3.21 4.61 -6.74
CA HIS A 346 -3.71 5.86 -6.19
C HIS A 346 -4.98 5.60 -5.38
N VAL A 347 -4.80 5.39 -4.07
CA VAL A 347 -5.89 5.32 -3.07
C VAL A 347 -5.67 6.41 -2.03
N PRO A 348 -5.97 7.69 -2.34
CA PRO A 348 -5.59 8.83 -1.49
C PRO A 348 -6.12 8.73 -0.08
N ALA A 349 -7.36 8.28 0.09
CA ALA A 349 -7.99 8.15 1.41
C ALA A 349 -7.26 7.13 2.30
N HIS A 350 -7.01 5.92 1.79
CA HIS A 350 -6.28 4.88 2.52
C HIS A 350 -4.86 5.32 2.89
N ARG A 351 -4.16 5.96 1.94
CA ARG A 351 -2.81 6.49 2.21
C ARG A 351 -2.83 7.60 3.25
N GLY A 352 -3.72 8.57 3.10
CA GLY A 352 -3.82 9.72 4.02
C GLY A 352 -4.19 9.29 5.43
N ILE A 353 -5.21 8.45 5.57
CA ILE A 353 -5.66 7.92 6.87
C ILE A 353 -4.57 7.02 7.49
N GLY A 354 -3.89 6.19 6.71
CA GLY A 354 -2.79 5.35 7.19
C GLY A 354 -1.63 6.18 7.76
N ILE A 355 -1.21 7.23 7.06
CA ILE A 355 -0.17 8.16 7.56
C ILE A 355 -0.65 8.88 8.83
N PHE A 356 -1.90 9.33 8.85
CA PHE A 356 -2.49 9.99 10.02
C PHE A 356 -2.50 9.06 11.24
N ALA A 357 -2.91 7.80 11.09
CA ALA A 357 -2.85 6.81 12.16
C ALA A 357 -1.41 6.54 12.64
N LEU A 358 -0.43 6.48 11.73
CA LEU A 358 0.98 6.34 12.10
C LEU A 358 1.47 7.52 12.95
N VAL A 359 1.12 8.76 12.57
CA VAL A 359 1.47 9.97 13.34
C VAL A 359 0.87 9.90 14.74
N LEU A 360 -0.41 9.52 14.88
CA LEU A 360 -1.06 9.35 16.18
C LEU A 360 -0.35 8.28 17.05
N SER A 361 0.14 7.21 16.43
CA SER A 361 0.88 6.15 17.13
C SER A 361 2.27 6.59 17.57
N ILE A 362 3.01 7.34 16.74
CA ILE A 362 4.30 7.95 17.15
C ILE A 362 4.09 8.86 18.36
N LEU A 363 3.02 9.66 18.35
CA LEU A 363 2.61 10.48 19.49
C LEU A 363 2.32 9.65 20.76
N GLN A 364 1.82 8.41 20.63
CA GLN A 364 1.66 7.49 21.77
C GLN A 364 3.00 6.96 22.29
N ILE A 365 3.95 6.64 21.41
CA ILE A 365 5.30 6.23 21.81
C ILE A 365 6.01 7.36 22.55
N LEU A 366 5.89 8.60 22.06
CA LEU A 366 6.41 9.78 22.77
C LEU A 366 5.73 9.98 24.13
N ALA A 367 4.43 9.71 24.23
CA ALA A 367 3.70 9.80 25.49
C ALA A 367 4.30 8.88 26.57
N PHE A 368 4.78 7.69 26.20
CA PHE A 368 5.46 6.78 27.13
C PHE A 368 6.70 7.42 27.77
N PHE A 369 7.56 8.07 26.97
CA PHE A 369 8.78 8.73 27.45
C PHE A 369 8.49 10.00 28.26
N LEU A 370 7.44 10.72 27.89
CA LEU A 370 7.03 11.95 28.56
C LEU A 370 6.06 11.70 29.74
N ARG A 371 5.96 10.46 30.21
CA ARG A 371 5.02 10.07 31.27
C ARG A 371 5.34 10.79 32.60
N PRO A 372 4.47 11.68 33.10
CA PRO A 372 4.71 12.41 34.34
C PRO A 372 4.58 11.54 35.59
N ASN A 373 5.14 12.01 36.72
CA ASN A 373 4.95 11.41 38.04
C ASN A 373 3.47 11.36 38.45
N LYS A 374 3.09 10.33 39.23
CA LYS A 374 1.70 10.06 39.64
C LYS A 374 1.06 11.26 40.36
N ASP A 375 1.86 12.03 41.12
CA ASP A 375 1.37 13.14 41.96
C ASP A 375 1.30 14.50 41.24
N SER A 376 1.69 14.57 39.97
CA SER A 376 1.70 15.83 39.20
C SER A 376 0.31 16.16 38.62
N LYS A 377 -0.07 17.45 38.61
CA LYS A 377 -1.30 17.92 37.93
C LYS A 377 -1.28 17.58 36.43
N ILE A 378 -0.10 17.61 35.81
CA ILE A 378 0.14 17.27 34.40
C ILE A 378 -0.22 15.81 34.10
N ARG A 379 -0.13 14.89 35.08
CA ARG A 379 -0.53 13.48 34.93
C ARG A 379 -1.97 13.33 34.43
N LYS A 380 -2.89 14.20 34.88
CA LYS A 380 -4.30 14.16 34.47
C LYS A 380 -4.46 14.51 33.00
N MET A 381 -3.81 15.59 32.54
CA MET A 381 -3.78 15.97 31.13
C MET A 381 -3.15 14.88 30.26
N TRP A 382 -2.02 14.33 30.69
CA TRP A 382 -1.35 13.23 29.99
C TRP A 382 -2.28 12.01 29.85
N ASN A 383 -3.01 11.63 30.91
CA ASN A 383 -3.93 10.50 30.86
C ASN A 383 -5.08 10.73 29.89
N LEU A 384 -5.62 11.96 29.83
CA LEU A 384 -6.69 12.34 28.92
C LEU A 384 -6.20 12.27 27.47
N TYR A 385 -5.08 12.94 27.19
CA TYR A 385 -4.43 12.93 25.88
C TYR A 385 -4.11 11.52 25.40
N HIS A 386 -3.35 10.75 26.19
CA HIS A 386 -2.91 9.40 25.83
C HIS A 386 -4.11 8.47 25.58
N SER A 387 -5.15 8.56 26.42
CA SER A 387 -6.32 7.70 26.24
C SER A 387 -7.14 8.05 25.00
N TRP A 388 -7.37 9.34 24.71
CA TRP A 388 -8.18 9.74 23.56
C TRP A 388 -7.44 9.57 22.23
N PHE A 389 -6.19 10.03 22.16
CA PHE A 389 -5.40 9.90 20.94
C PHE A 389 -5.06 8.44 20.61
N GLY A 390 -4.86 7.59 21.61
CA GLY A 390 -4.73 6.15 21.41
C GLY A 390 -6.00 5.53 20.81
N ARG A 391 -7.19 5.91 21.28
CA ARG A 391 -8.47 5.44 20.71
C ARG A 391 -8.70 5.94 19.29
N LEU A 392 -8.37 7.21 19.02
CA LEU A 392 -8.42 7.78 17.67
C LEU A 392 -7.51 7.00 16.71
N ALA A 393 -6.28 6.67 17.13
CA ALA A 393 -5.36 5.87 16.33
C ALA A 393 -5.97 4.51 15.95
N LEU A 394 -6.56 3.80 16.92
CA LEU A 394 -7.22 2.51 16.67
C LEU A 394 -8.47 2.64 15.76
N LEU A 395 -9.27 3.68 15.94
CA LEU A 395 -10.44 3.95 15.10
C LEU A 395 -10.03 4.17 13.64
N PHE A 396 -9.08 5.08 13.40
CA PHE A 396 -8.61 5.37 12.05
C PHE A 396 -7.90 4.16 11.43
N ALA A 397 -7.16 3.38 12.22
CA ALA A 397 -6.55 2.15 11.74
C ALA A 397 -7.62 1.13 11.30
N ALA A 398 -8.69 0.95 12.08
CA ALA A 398 -9.78 0.05 11.73
C ALA A 398 -10.50 0.47 10.44
N ILE A 399 -10.79 1.76 10.29
CA ILE A 399 -11.34 2.33 9.04
C ILE A 399 -10.37 2.09 7.89
N ASN A 400 -9.07 2.30 8.12
CA ASN A 400 -8.06 2.18 7.08
C ASN A 400 -7.92 0.75 6.56
N ILE A 401 -8.06 -0.26 7.42
CA ILE A 401 -8.08 -1.68 7.03
C ILE A 401 -9.26 -1.97 6.10
N VAL A 402 -10.46 -1.46 6.42
CA VAL A 402 -11.65 -1.61 5.56
C VAL A 402 -11.44 -0.93 4.21
N LEU A 403 -10.93 0.29 4.20
CA LEU A 403 -10.60 1.01 2.95
C LEU A 403 -9.55 0.25 2.13
N GLY A 404 -8.56 -0.36 2.77
CA GLY A 404 -7.58 -1.22 2.13
C GLY A 404 -8.26 -2.38 1.42
N MET A 405 -9.10 -3.16 2.12
CA MET A 405 -9.84 -4.28 1.52
C MET A 405 -10.76 -3.86 0.38
N GLN A 406 -11.44 -2.71 0.49
CA GLN A 406 -12.27 -2.19 -0.59
C GLN A 406 -11.45 -1.79 -1.81
N ALA A 407 -10.35 -1.05 -1.59
CA ALA A 407 -9.45 -0.63 -2.66
C ALA A 407 -8.76 -1.81 -3.35
N THR A 408 -8.67 -2.96 -2.68
CA THR A 408 -8.12 -4.16 -3.26
C THR A 408 -9.09 -5.09 -3.95
N GLY A 409 -10.40 -4.81 -3.85
CA GLY A 409 -11.43 -5.74 -4.29
C GLY A 409 -11.34 -7.08 -3.55
N ALA A 410 -10.93 -7.05 -2.26
CA ALA A 410 -10.74 -8.27 -1.48
C ALA A 410 -12.03 -9.12 -1.46
N GLY A 411 -11.85 -10.44 -1.59
CA GLY A 411 -12.94 -11.41 -1.58
C GLY A 411 -13.76 -11.38 -0.28
N SER A 412 -14.91 -12.04 -0.30
CA SER A 412 -15.82 -12.17 0.86
C SER A 412 -15.08 -12.62 2.12
N ASP A 413 -14.15 -13.56 1.99
CA ASP A 413 -13.48 -14.22 3.11
C ASP A 413 -12.64 -13.25 3.94
N TRP A 414 -11.97 -12.29 3.29
CA TRP A 414 -11.23 -11.24 3.99
C TRP A 414 -12.14 -10.32 4.80
N LYS A 415 -13.29 -9.96 4.23
CA LYS A 415 -14.29 -9.10 4.89
C LYS A 415 -14.92 -9.82 6.07
N ILE A 416 -15.28 -11.09 5.89
CA ILE A 416 -15.84 -11.96 6.94
C ILE A 416 -14.81 -12.17 8.05
N GLY A 417 -13.57 -12.52 7.70
CA GLY A 417 -12.50 -12.75 8.67
C GLY A 417 -12.18 -11.52 9.51
N TYR A 418 -12.01 -10.36 8.88
CA TYR A 418 -11.80 -9.12 9.62
C TYR A 418 -13.03 -8.69 10.42
N GLY A 419 -14.24 -8.86 9.86
CA GLY A 419 -15.49 -8.60 10.58
C GLY A 419 -15.63 -9.46 11.83
N PHE A 420 -15.29 -10.74 11.76
CA PHE A 420 -15.26 -11.66 12.90
C PHE A 420 -14.23 -11.21 13.93
N LEU A 421 -13.00 -10.86 13.52
CA LEU A 421 -11.96 -10.34 14.41
C LEU A 421 -12.43 -9.11 15.19
N VAL A 422 -12.98 -8.11 14.48
CA VAL A 422 -13.52 -6.90 15.12
C VAL A 422 -14.68 -7.26 16.05
N GLY A 423 -15.56 -8.15 15.63
CA GLY A 423 -16.67 -8.65 16.44
C GLY A 423 -16.20 -9.25 17.77
N VAL A 424 -15.19 -10.13 17.74
CA VAL A 424 -14.59 -10.72 18.95
C VAL A 424 -14.00 -9.65 19.87
N ILE A 425 -13.26 -8.68 19.32
CA ILE A 425 -12.66 -7.59 20.09
C ILE A 425 -13.74 -6.73 20.76
N VAL A 426 -14.81 -6.39 20.04
CA VAL A 426 -15.93 -5.59 20.54
C VAL A 426 -16.68 -6.35 21.63
N VAL A 427 -17.02 -7.63 21.41
CA VAL A 427 -17.69 -8.46 22.41
C VAL A 427 -16.84 -8.60 23.67
N ALA A 428 -15.55 -8.87 23.53
CA ALA A 428 -14.63 -8.94 24.67
C ALA A 428 -14.59 -7.62 25.45
N ALA A 429 -14.54 -6.47 24.76
CA ALA A 429 -14.57 -5.16 25.39
C ALA A 429 -15.90 -4.91 26.12
N ILE A 430 -17.04 -5.29 25.54
CA ILE A 430 -18.37 -5.16 26.17
C ILE A 430 -18.43 -6.01 27.44
N VAL A 431 -18.06 -7.30 27.36
CA VAL A 431 -18.05 -8.20 28.51
C VAL A 431 -17.16 -7.65 29.63
N LEU A 432 -15.94 -7.23 29.31
CA LEU A 432 -15.03 -6.64 30.29
C LEU A 432 -15.55 -5.33 30.88
N GLU A 433 -16.27 -4.50 30.10
CA GLU A 433 -16.90 -3.28 30.60
C GLU A 433 -18.05 -3.59 31.56
N VAL A 434 -18.90 -4.57 31.24
CA VAL A 434 -19.99 -5.02 32.13
C VAL A 434 -19.41 -5.55 33.44
N LEU A 435 -18.39 -6.42 33.39
CA LEU A 435 -17.73 -6.94 34.59
C LEU A 435 -17.08 -5.82 35.41
N ALA A 436 -16.41 -4.86 34.77
CA ALA A 436 -15.81 -3.72 35.45
C ALA A 436 -16.86 -2.80 36.09
N TYR A 437 -18.04 -2.65 35.46
CA TYR A 437 -19.16 -1.90 35.99
C TYR A 437 -19.76 -2.59 37.23
N LEU A 438 -20.06 -3.89 37.14
CA LEU A 438 -20.62 -4.68 38.24
C LEU A 438 -19.70 -4.67 39.47
N LYS A 439 -18.39 -4.87 39.27
CA LYS A 439 -17.40 -4.76 40.34
C LYS A 439 -17.36 -3.37 40.98
N ARG A 440 -17.57 -2.30 40.19
CA ARG A 440 -17.62 -0.93 40.70
C ARG A 440 -18.91 -0.64 41.45
N SER A 441 -20.05 -1.19 41.03
CA SER A 441 -21.31 -1.05 41.77
C SER A 441 -21.25 -1.79 43.10
N GLU A 442 -20.70 -3.01 43.13
CA GLU A 442 -20.52 -3.79 44.36
C GLU A 442 -19.65 -3.03 45.38
N MET A 443 -18.52 -2.47 44.94
CA MET A 443 -17.67 -1.65 45.80
C MET A 443 -18.36 -0.37 46.33
N ARG A 444 -19.35 0.18 45.61
CA ARG A 444 -20.12 1.34 46.07
C ARG A 444 -21.22 0.96 47.07
N SER A 445 -21.71 -0.28 47.05
CA SER A 445 -22.73 -0.76 47.98
C SER A 445 -22.18 -1.22 49.33
N LEU A 446 -20.85 -1.35 49.50
CA LEU A 446 -20.26 -1.73 50.79
C LEU A 446 -20.29 -0.57 51.80
N PRO A 447 -20.69 -0.81 53.07
CA PRO A 447 -20.66 0.21 54.13
C PRO A 447 -19.23 0.74 54.39
N PRO A 448 -19.06 2.01 54.77
CA PRO A 448 -17.73 2.64 54.94
C PRO A 448 -16.83 1.98 55.99
N ASN A 449 -17.38 1.15 56.89
CA ASN A 449 -16.65 0.47 57.96
C ASN A 449 -16.38 -1.02 57.71
N PHE A 450 -16.63 -1.55 56.50
CA PHE A 450 -16.29 -2.95 56.21
C PHE A 450 -14.76 -3.11 56.18
N PRO A 451 -14.15 -3.98 57.02
CA PRO A 451 -12.72 -4.25 56.97
C PRO A 451 -12.36 -4.71 55.56
N LYS A 452 -11.42 -4.01 54.94
CA LYS A 452 -10.77 -4.51 53.73
C LYS A 452 -9.85 -5.60 54.23
N ASP A 453 -10.21 -6.87 54.02
CA ASP A 453 -9.29 -7.97 54.31
C ASP A 453 -7.96 -7.67 53.64
N PRO A 454 -6.86 -7.50 54.39
CA PRO A 454 -5.55 -7.59 53.79
C PRO A 454 -5.45 -9.02 53.31
N VAL A 455 -5.29 -9.18 51.99
CA VAL A 455 -4.92 -10.45 51.36
C VAL A 455 -3.92 -11.12 52.28
N ALA A 456 -4.30 -12.27 52.83
CA ALA A 456 -3.48 -13.05 53.74
C ALA A 456 -2.10 -13.20 53.11
N GLU A 457 -1.12 -12.48 53.67
CA GLU A 457 0.28 -12.74 53.43
C GLU A 457 0.49 -14.15 53.97
N ALA A 458 0.62 -15.11 53.06
CA ALA A 458 0.91 -16.48 53.39
C ALA A 458 2.28 -16.50 54.08
N THR A 459 2.26 -16.47 55.41
CA THR A 459 3.42 -16.68 56.26
C THR A 459 3.91 -18.09 55.97
N PHE A 460 4.96 -18.20 55.16
CA PHE A 460 5.73 -19.44 55.08
C PHE A 460 6.29 -19.74 56.47
N PRO A 461 6.04 -20.93 57.06
CA PRO A 461 6.61 -21.29 58.33
C PRO A 461 8.13 -21.35 58.20
N ARG A 462 8.83 -20.58 59.06
CA ARG A 462 10.24 -20.82 59.36
C ARG A 462 10.33 -22.05 60.27
N GLY A 463 11.15 -23.02 59.86
CA GLY A 463 11.79 -24.01 60.75
C GLY A 463 11.25 -25.43 60.59
N MET A 464 12.02 -26.33 59.99
CA MET A 464 13.22 -26.93 60.61
C MET A 464 14.37 -26.98 59.62
#